data_AF-A0A2E8HSU9-F1
#
_entry.id   AF-A0A2E8HSU9-F1
#
_cell.length_a   1.000
_cell.length_b   1.000
_cell.length_c   1.000
_cell.angle_alpha   90.00
_cell.angle_beta   90.00
_cell.angle_gamma   90.00
#
_symmetry.space_group_name_H-M   'P 1'
#
loop_
_entity.id
_entity.type
_entity.pdbx_description
1 polymer ?
#
loop_
_entity_poly.entity_id
_entity_poly.type
_entity_poly.pdbx_seq_one_letter_code
_entity_poly.pdbx_strand_id
1 'polypeptide(L)'
;MTGRQKKIAKVMNEFEAGTLKSSSGEVIKDPRQAMAIALSEAGVSKEGKSDEYIAGYLDQVMGPGEKRCRGYMKKLASDRRKKKK
;
A
#
# COMPACT_ATOMS: atom_id res chain seq x y z
N MET A 1 -17.56 0.06 -1.99
CA MET A 1 -16.39 -0.53 -1.29
C MET A 1 -16.82 -1.80 -0.57
N THR A 2 -16.19 -2.93 -0.87
CA THR A 2 -16.38 -4.19 -0.12
C THR A 2 -15.83 -4.04 1.30
N GLY A 3 -16.29 -4.84 2.27
CA GLY A 3 -15.81 -4.77 3.66
C GLY A 3 -14.29 -4.94 3.79
N ARG A 4 -13.68 -5.71 2.90
CA ARG A 4 -12.22 -5.89 2.79
C ARG A 4 -11.52 -4.61 2.33
N GLN A 5 -12.05 -3.93 1.31
CA GLN A 5 -11.51 -2.67 0.81
C GLN A 5 -11.53 -1.58 1.89
N LYS A 6 -12.59 -1.52 2.71
CA LYS A 6 -12.69 -0.54 3.80
C LYS A 6 -11.56 -0.69 4.83
N LYS A 7 -11.21 -1.93 5.17
CA LYS A 7 -10.09 -2.22 6.08
C LYS A 7 -8.74 -1.80 5.48
N ILE A 8 -8.52 -2.11 4.20
CA ILE A 8 -7.29 -1.71 3.51
C ILE A 8 -7.17 -0.19 3.47
N ALA A 9 -8.26 0.50 3.09
CA ALA A 9 -8.30 1.96 3.05
C ALA A 9 -8.03 2.59 4.42
N LYS A 10 -8.57 2.01 5.50
CA LYS A 10 -8.33 2.48 6.87
C LYS A 10 -6.84 2.46 7.23
N VAL A 11 -6.18 1.31 7.04
CA VAL A 11 -4.75 1.15 7.34
C VAL A 11 -3.89 2.08 6.49
N MET A 12 -4.22 2.23 5.20
CA MET A 12 -3.50 3.13 4.31
C MET A 12 -3.68 4.60 4.69
N ASN A 13 -4.86 5.01 5.14
CA ASN A 13 -5.09 6.37 5.66
C ASN A 13 -4.27 6.62 6.93
N GLU A 14 -4.18 5.65 7.84
CA GLU A 14 -3.34 5.75 9.05
C GLU A 14 -1.84 5.82 8.69
N PHE A 15 -1.42 5.11 7.65
CA PHE A 15 -0.06 5.18 7.14
C PHE A 15 0.26 6.55 6.53
N GLU A 16 -0.65 7.11 5.73
CA GLU A 16 -0.52 8.45 5.15
C GLU A 16 -0.46 9.53 6.24
N ALA A 17 -1.36 9.42 7.24
CA ALA A 17 -1.36 10.27 8.43
C ALA A 17 -0.07 10.11 9.27
N GLY A 18 0.69 9.04 9.08
CA GLY A 18 1.91 8.76 9.83
C GLY A 18 1.66 8.25 11.25
N THR A 19 0.46 7.75 11.52
CA THR A 19 0.03 7.25 12.82
C THR A 19 0.02 5.73 12.89
N LEU A 20 0.15 5.04 11.75
CA LEU A 20 0.23 3.59 11.69
C LEU A 20 1.47 3.08 12.44
N LYS A 21 1.22 2.27 13.47
CA LYS A 21 2.26 1.64 14.31
C LYS A 21 2.41 0.16 13.96
N SER A 22 3.64 -0.32 14.01
CA SER A 22 3.93 -1.75 14.00
C SER A 22 3.56 -2.37 15.35
N SER A 23 3.53 -3.70 15.40
CA SER A 23 3.40 -4.45 16.65
C SER A 23 4.50 -4.14 17.67
N SER A 24 5.64 -3.61 17.21
CA SER A 24 6.77 -3.17 18.03
C SER A 24 6.62 -1.73 18.56
N GLY A 25 5.54 -1.02 18.21
CA GLY A 25 5.27 0.36 18.64
C GLY A 25 5.91 1.45 17.76
N GLU A 26 6.69 1.06 16.76
CA GLU A 26 7.36 2.00 15.84
C GLU A 26 6.43 2.46 14.71
N VAL A 27 6.57 3.72 14.31
CA VAL A 27 5.82 4.27 13.17
C VAL A 27 6.30 3.66 11.86
N ILE A 28 5.37 3.13 11.08
CA ILE A 28 5.69 2.51 9.80
C ILE A 28 6.02 3.60 8.77
N LYS A 29 7.18 3.44 8.12
CA LYS A 29 7.64 4.35 7.06
C LYS A 29 7.60 3.70 5.68
N ASP A 30 7.59 2.36 5.64
CA ASP A 30 7.59 1.59 4.40
C ASP A 30 6.18 1.30 3.90
N PRO A 31 5.80 1.76 2.70
CA PRO A 31 4.48 1.50 2.11
C PRO A 31 4.19 0.01 1.92
N ARG A 32 5.22 -0.79 1.62
CA ARG A 32 5.10 -2.24 1.47
C ARG A 32 4.67 -2.92 2.78
N GLN A 33 5.21 -2.44 3.90
CA GLN A 33 4.87 -2.96 5.22
C GLN A 33 3.45 -2.57 5.61
N ALA A 34 3.07 -1.30 5.36
CA ALA A 34 1.69 -0.84 5.56
C ALA A 34 0.69 -1.67 4.75
N MET A 35 1.00 -1.94 3.48
CA MET A 35 0.15 -2.78 2.63
C MET A 35 0.05 -4.22 3.12
N ALA A 36 1.15 -4.80 3.63
CA ALA A 36 1.13 -6.15 4.19
C ALA A 36 0.18 -6.25 5.40
N ILE A 37 0.18 -5.23 6.27
CA ILE A 37 -0.73 -5.16 7.42
C ILE A 37 -2.17 -4.97 6.94
N ALA A 38 -2.39 -4.08 5.99
CA ALA A 38 -3.70 -3.81 5.41
C ALA A 38 -4.33 -5.08 4.80
N LEU A 39 -3.53 -5.88 4.09
CA LEU A 39 -3.97 -7.17 3.52
C LEU A 39 -4.26 -8.21 4.61
N SER A 40 -3.40 -8.28 5.63
CA SER A 40 -3.59 -9.16 6.79
C SER A 40 -4.88 -8.83 7.54
N GLU A 41 -5.14 -7.54 7.81
CA GLU A 41 -6.35 -7.07 8.51
C GLU A 41 -7.62 -7.32 7.69
N ALA A 42 -7.52 -7.21 6.37
CA ALA A 42 -8.59 -7.52 5.43
C ALA A 42 -8.85 -9.02 5.23
N GLY A 43 -8.02 -9.90 5.82
CA GLY A 43 -8.13 -11.35 5.63
C GLY A 43 -7.88 -11.76 4.18
N VAL A 44 -7.00 -11.05 3.48
CA VAL A 44 -6.66 -11.32 2.09
C VAL A 44 -5.33 -12.05 2.07
N SER A 45 -5.36 -13.37 1.90
CA SER A 45 -4.17 -14.17 1.65
C SER A 45 -3.49 -13.70 0.35
N LYS A 46 -2.16 -13.62 0.36
CA LYS A 46 -1.32 -13.20 -0.78
C LYS A 46 -1.34 -14.18 -1.96
N GLU A 47 -2.16 -15.23 -1.94
CA GLU A 47 -2.27 -16.17 -3.06
C GLU A 47 -2.78 -15.43 -4.32
N GLY A 48 -1.85 -15.21 -5.26
CA GLY A 48 -2.14 -14.75 -6.61
C GLY A 48 -2.31 -13.24 -6.84
N LYS A 49 -2.18 -12.38 -5.82
CA LYS A 49 -2.28 -10.92 -6.03
C LYS A 49 -0.90 -10.30 -6.26
N SER A 50 -0.62 -9.94 -7.52
CA SER A 50 0.64 -9.33 -7.96
C SER A 50 0.83 -7.92 -7.37
N ASP A 51 2.08 -7.46 -7.31
CA ASP A 51 2.45 -6.07 -6.96
C ASP A 51 1.65 -5.02 -7.79
N GLU A 52 1.11 -5.41 -8.95
CA GLU A 52 0.26 -4.57 -9.80
C GLU A 52 -1.13 -4.33 -9.19
N TYR A 53 -1.72 -5.30 -8.48
CA TYR A 53 -2.98 -5.10 -7.76
C TYR A 53 -2.79 -4.13 -6.60
N ILE A 54 -1.65 -4.23 -5.92
CA ILE A 54 -1.25 -3.28 -4.86
C ILE A 54 -1.09 -1.88 -5.44
N ALA A 55 -0.43 -1.75 -6.59
CA ALA A 55 -0.22 -0.47 -7.27
C ALA A 55 -1.52 0.15 -7.78
N GLY A 56 -2.43 -0.64 -8.37
CA GLY A 56 -3.74 -0.17 -8.84
C GLY A 56 -4.65 0.28 -7.70
N TYR A 57 -4.56 -0.39 -6.54
CA TYR A 57 -5.32 0.01 -5.34
C TYR A 57 -4.78 1.33 -4.76
N LEU A 58 -3.46 1.49 -4.66
CA LEU A 58 -2.84 2.74 -4.19
C LEU A 58 -3.18 3.93 -5.08
N ASP A 59 -3.14 3.75 -6.42
CA ASP A 59 -3.49 4.80 -7.38
C ASP A 59 -4.95 5.24 -7.28
N GLN A 60 -5.86 4.28 -7.07
CA GLN A 60 -7.31 4.54 -6.94
C GLN A 60 -7.73 5.13 -5.59
N VAL A 61 -7.07 4.76 -4.49
CA VAL A 61 -7.55 5.08 -3.13
C VAL A 61 -6.85 6.32 -2.55
N MET A 62 -5.59 6.55 -2.91
CA MET A 62 -4.76 7.60 -2.28
C MET A 62 -4.56 8.84 -3.17
N GLY A 63 -4.76 8.72 -4.50
CA GLY A 63 -4.60 9.84 -5.44
C GLY A 63 -3.20 10.50 -5.44
N PRO A 64 -2.96 11.50 -6.31
CA PRO A 64 -1.63 12.08 -6.52
C PRO A 64 -1.05 12.93 -5.37
N GLY A 65 -1.71 12.97 -4.20
CA GLY A 65 -1.32 13.79 -3.05
C GLY A 65 -0.27 13.17 -2.11
N GLU A 66 -0.06 11.85 -2.19
CA GLU A 66 0.59 11.10 -1.11
C GLU A 66 2.13 11.22 -1.14
N LYS A 67 2.71 11.96 -0.18
CA LYS A 67 4.17 12.20 -0.10
C LYS A 67 4.97 10.98 0.36
N ARG A 68 4.39 10.13 1.22
CA ARG A 68 5.05 8.90 1.76
C ARG A 68 5.15 7.77 0.72
N CYS A 69 4.13 7.60 -0.13
CA CYS A 69 4.12 6.58 -1.18
C CYS A 69 4.78 7.02 -2.50
N ARG A 70 5.07 8.32 -2.69
CA ARG A 70 5.64 8.88 -3.93
C ARG A 70 6.95 8.18 -4.36
N GLY A 71 7.82 7.86 -3.40
CA GLY A 71 9.08 7.15 -3.67
C GLY A 71 8.84 5.71 -4.15
N TYR A 72 7.87 5.02 -3.56
CA TYR A 72 7.49 3.66 -3.95
C TYR A 72 6.86 3.62 -5.35
N MET A 73 5.97 4.58 -5.66
CA MET A 73 5.36 4.72 -6.99
C MET A 73 6.41 5.03 -8.08
N LYS A 74 7.39 5.91 -7.79
CA LYS A 74 8.49 6.20 -8.72
C LYS A 74 9.36 4.97 -8.99
N LYS A 75 9.60 4.14 -7.97
CA LYS A 75 10.32 2.86 -8.11
C LYS A 75 9.54 1.89 -8.98
N LEU A 76 8.25 1.68 -8.70
CA LEU A 76 7.38 0.81 -9.51
C LEU A 76 7.30 1.27 -10.98
N ALA A 77 7.17 2.56 -11.23
CA ALA A 77 7.16 3.10 -12.60
C ALA A 77 8.49 2.86 -13.33
N SER A 78 9.61 2.94 -12.61
CA SER A 78 10.94 2.65 -13.15
C SER A 78 11.11 1.15 -13.44
N ASP A 79 10.65 0.29 -12.55
CA ASP A 79 10.67 -1.16 -12.73
C ASP A 79 9.77 -1.59 -13.91
N ARG A 80 8.60 -0.95 -14.07
CA ARG A 80 7.70 -1.14 -15.23
C ARG A 80 8.36 -0.73 -16.55
N ARG A 81 9.14 0.36 -16.56
CA ARG A 81 9.93 0.78 -17.73
C ARG A 81 11.07 -0.19 -18.05
N LYS A 82 11.75 -0.74 -17.04
CA LYS A 82 12.81 -1.74 -17.22
C LYS A 82 12.29 -3.08 -17.76
N LYS A 83 11.09 -3.51 -17.36
CA LYS A 83 10.46 -4.74 -17.89
C LYS A 83 9.99 -4.64 -19.35
N LYS A 84 9.82 -3.44 -19.88
CA LYS A 84 9.40 -3.19 -21.28
C LYS A 84 10.57 -3.06 -22.26
N LYS A 85 11.81 -3.19 -21.77
CA LYS A 85 13.05 -3.06 -22.55
C LYS A 85 13.75 -4.41 -22.56
#